data_AF-A0A7C4GTB4-F1
#
_entry.id   AF-A0A7C4GTB4-F1
#
_cell.length_a   1.000
_cell.length_b   1.000
_cell.length_c   1.000
_cell.angle_alpha   90.00
_cell.angle_beta   90.00
_cell.angle_gamma   90.00
#
_symmetry.space_group_name_H-M   'P 1'
#
loop_
_entity.id
_entity.type
_entity.pdbx_description
1 polymer ?
#
loop_
_entity_poly.entity_id
_entity_poly.type
_entity_poly.pdbx_seq_one_letter_code
_entity_poly.pdbx_strand_id
1 'polypeptide(L)'
;MAYLFRHSTLTALAKVFTEARLEQFAGWVHGSKMSARYVHFSARDLENAVLELHGLAQPKQGVETLRLTECPRCKHKNAPGTVRCSFCGLVLDRELAAKIEEDDRHREEAIIKRIENLERLVHAMLSGHNASHE
;
A
#
# COMPACT_ATOMS: atom_id res chain seq x y z
N MET A 1 -9.28 20.38 -11.15
CA MET A 1 -9.06 19.10 -10.42
C MET A 1 -9.99 17.96 -10.84
N ALA A 2 -11.30 18.16 -11.09
CA ALA A 2 -12.18 17.06 -11.55
C ALA A 2 -11.89 16.55 -12.99
N TYR A 3 -11.49 17.43 -13.90
CA TYR A 3 -11.22 17.08 -15.31
C TYR A 3 -10.05 16.10 -15.46
N LEU A 4 -8.93 16.36 -14.78
CA LEU A 4 -7.74 15.50 -14.83
C LEU A 4 -8.06 14.08 -14.35
N PHE A 5 -8.81 13.95 -13.25
CA PHE A 5 -9.24 12.65 -12.74
C PHE A 5 -10.09 11.91 -13.77
N ARG A 6 -11.09 12.57 -14.37
CA ARG A 6 -11.94 11.98 -15.43
C ARG A 6 -11.13 11.60 -16.67
N HIS A 7 -10.16 12.41 -17.06
CA HIS A 7 -9.32 12.13 -18.23
C HIS A 7 -8.44 10.91 -17.97
N SER A 8 -7.73 10.87 -16.84
CA SER A 8 -6.86 9.74 -16.46
C SER A 8 -7.64 8.43 -16.32
N THR A 9 -8.85 8.46 -15.74
CA THR A 9 -9.68 7.25 -15.60
C THR A 9 -10.16 6.74 -16.95
N LEU A 10 -10.61 7.60 -17.86
CA LEU A 10 -11.04 7.19 -19.21
C LEU A 10 -9.87 6.65 -20.03
N THR A 11 -8.68 7.23 -19.92
CA THR A 11 -7.46 6.71 -20.56
C THR A 11 -7.08 5.33 -20.03
N ALA A 12 -7.19 5.09 -18.71
CA ALA A 12 -6.96 3.78 -18.14
C ALA A 12 -8.03 2.76 -18.57
N LEU A 13 -9.30 3.17 -18.60
CA LEU A 13 -10.42 2.30 -18.95
C LEU A 13 -10.43 1.92 -20.43
N ALA A 14 -9.99 2.81 -21.34
CA ALA A 14 -9.95 2.51 -22.77
C ALA A 14 -9.04 1.33 -23.12
N LYS A 15 -8.07 0.99 -22.26
CA LYS A 15 -7.21 -0.19 -22.41
C LYS A 15 -7.92 -1.51 -22.13
N VAL A 16 -8.98 -1.47 -21.31
CA VAL A 16 -9.68 -2.65 -20.80
C VAL A 16 -11.08 -2.79 -21.41
N PHE A 17 -11.73 -1.66 -21.70
CA PHE A 17 -13.10 -1.61 -22.18
C PHE A 17 -13.15 -1.56 -23.71
N THR A 18 -14.14 -2.24 -24.27
CA THR A 18 -14.54 -2.01 -25.66
C THR A 18 -15.10 -0.59 -25.80
N GLU A 19 -15.05 -0.04 -27.02
CA GLU A 19 -15.57 1.30 -27.32
C GLU A 19 -16.99 1.52 -26.79
N ALA A 20 -17.90 0.59 -27.06
CA ALA A 20 -19.28 0.65 -26.59
C ALA A 20 -19.40 0.68 -25.05
N ARG A 21 -18.56 -0.07 -24.32
CA ARG A 21 -18.56 -0.06 -22.85
C ARG A 21 -17.99 1.23 -22.29
N LEU A 22 -16.95 1.78 -22.94
CA LEU A 22 -16.35 3.05 -22.56
C LEU A 22 -17.34 4.21 -22.75
N GLU A 23 -18.09 4.20 -23.85
CA GLU A 23 -19.12 5.20 -24.13
C GLU A 23 -20.25 5.15 -23.10
N GLN A 24 -20.75 3.95 -22.76
CA GLN A 24 -21.74 3.78 -21.70
C GLN A 24 -21.24 4.30 -20.35
N PHE A 25 -20.00 3.97 -19.97
CA PHE A 25 -19.41 4.46 -18.73
C PHE A 25 -19.22 5.99 -18.72
N ALA A 26 -18.83 6.57 -19.85
CA ALA A 26 -18.56 8.00 -19.98
C ALA A 26 -19.82 8.85 -20.19
N GLY A 27 -20.98 8.22 -20.45
CA GLY A 27 -22.23 8.89 -20.82
C GLY A 27 -22.23 9.45 -22.24
N TRP A 28 -21.52 8.81 -23.17
CA TRP A 28 -21.45 9.22 -24.57
C TRP A 28 -22.42 8.44 -25.45
N VAL A 29 -22.88 9.07 -26.53
CA VAL A 29 -23.62 8.40 -27.59
C VAL A 29 -22.68 7.45 -28.33
N HIS A 30 -23.19 6.29 -28.74
CA HIS A 30 -22.41 5.31 -29.49
C HIS A 30 -21.88 5.89 -30.81
N GLY A 31 -20.59 5.69 -31.09
CA GLY A 31 -19.90 6.28 -32.24
C GLY A 31 -19.48 7.74 -32.03
N SER A 32 -19.33 8.18 -30.79
CA SER A 32 -18.93 9.56 -30.48
C SER A 32 -17.49 9.83 -30.95
N LYS A 33 -17.22 11.03 -31.48
CA LYS A 33 -15.83 11.46 -31.74
C LYS A 33 -14.97 11.48 -30.47
N MET A 34 -15.58 11.46 -29.29
CA MET A 34 -14.88 11.44 -28.00
C MET A 34 -14.30 10.06 -27.66
N SER A 35 -14.93 8.95 -28.04
CA SER A 35 -14.41 7.59 -27.78
C SER A 35 -13.13 7.32 -28.57
N ALA A 36 -13.12 7.75 -29.84
CA ALA A 36 -11.98 7.64 -30.74
C ALA A 36 -10.70 8.25 -30.13
N ARG A 37 -10.80 9.27 -29.27
CA ARG A 37 -9.65 9.89 -28.57
C ARG A 37 -9.02 8.99 -27.50
N TYR A 38 -9.69 7.97 -27.01
CA TYR A 38 -9.13 7.09 -25.99
C TYR A 38 -8.81 5.69 -26.55
N VAL A 39 -9.59 5.20 -27.51
CA VAL A 39 -9.43 3.87 -28.10
C VAL A 39 -8.15 3.72 -28.93
N HIS A 40 -7.67 4.79 -29.58
CA HIS A 40 -6.45 4.72 -30.40
C HIS A 40 -5.17 4.42 -29.59
N PHE A 41 -5.14 4.76 -28.29
CA PHE A 41 -4.02 4.42 -27.42
C PHE A 41 -3.95 2.91 -27.12
N SER A 42 -5.08 2.21 -27.21
CA SER A 42 -5.17 0.76 -26.96
C SER A 42 -4.61 -0.08 -28.11
N ALA A 43 -4.34 0.50 -29.29
CA ALA A 43 -3.78 -0.23 -30.43
C ALA A 43 -2.36 -0.78 -30.14
N ARG A 44 -1.54 -0.05 -29.38
CA ARG A 44 -0.22 -0.56 -28.93
C ARG A 44 -0.34 -1.66 -27.88
N ASP A 45 -1.41 -1.62 -27.07
CA ASP A 45 -1.67 -2.65 -26.08
C ASP A 45 -2.23 -3.92 -26.75
N LEU A 46 -2.95 -3.79 -27.89
CA LEU A 46 -3.37 -4.91 -28.72
C LEU A 46 -2.19 -5.68 -29.32
N GLU A 47 -1.17 -4.98 -29.84
CA GLU A 47 0.05 -5.63 -30.35
C GLU A 47 0.71 -6.49 -29.25
N ASN A 48 0.81 -5.97 -28.03
CA ASN A 48 1.33 -6.73 -26.89
C ASN A 48 0.44 -7.93 -26.54
N ALA A 49 -0.88 -7.77 -26.53
CA ALA A 49 -1.83 -8.86 -26.24
C ALA A 49 -1.78 -9.97 -27.31
N VAL A 50 -1.58 -9.61 -28.59
CA VAL A 50 -1.38 -10.58 -29.68
C VAL A 50 -0.05 -11.32 -29.49
N LEU A 51 1.02 -10.62 -29.12
CA LEU A 51 2.31 -11.25 -28.81
C LEU A 51 2.21 -12.20 -27.61
N GLU A 52 1.46 -11.84 -26.56
CA GLU A 52 1.18 -12.73 -25.41
C GLU A 52 0.40 -13.97 -25.83
N LEU A 53 -0.64 -13.82 -26.66
CA LEU A 53 -1.45 -14.93 -27.17
C LEU A 53 -0.62 -15.94 -27.99
N HIS A 54 0.39 -15.45 -28.70
CA HIS A 54 1.34 -16.28 -29.45
C HIS A 54 2.56 -16.74 -28.63
N GLY A 55 2.62 -16.43 -27.32
CA GLY A 55 3.72 -16.82 -26.43
C GLY A 55 5.04 -16.10 -26.69
N LEU A 56 5.01 -14.99 -27.43
CA LEU A 56 6.18 -14.20 -27.84
C LEU A 56 6.48 -13.03 -26.89
N ALA A 57 5.58 -12.72 -25.95
CA ALA A 57 5.76 -11.69 -24.93
C ALA A 57 5.46 -12.23 -23.52
N GLN A 58 6.25 -11.79 -22.54
CA GLN A 58 5.92 -12.04 -21.14
C GLN A 58 4.67 -11.24 -20.75
N PRO A 59 3.75 -11.83 -19.96
CA PRO A 59 2.52 -11.17 -19.56
C PRO A 59 2.86 -9.86 -18.84
N LYS A 60 2.50 -8.72 -19.45
CA LYS A 60 2.59 -7.44 -18.75
C LYS A 60 1.60 -7.51 -17.59
N GLN A 61 2.12 -7.36 -16.36
CA GLN A 61 1.30 -7.28 -15.15
C GLN A 61 0.16 -6.29 -15.42
N GLY A 62 -1.08 -6.80 -15.36
CA GLY A 62 -2.26 -6.11 -15.86
C GLY A 62 -2.37 -4.70 -15.32
N VAL A 63 -2.87 -3.80 -16.18
CA VAL A 63 -3.17 -2.37 -15.93
C VAL A 63 -3.23 -2.08 -14.42
N GLU A 64 -2.25 -1.31 -13.93
CA GLU A 64 -2.17 -0.81 -12.55
C GLU A 64 -3.39 0.05 -12.22
N THR A 65 -4.52 -0.62 -12.06
CA THR A 65 -5.72 -0.04 -11.50
C THR A 65 -5.41 0.14 -10.03
N LEU A 66 -5.53 1.37 -9.56
CA LEU A 66 -5.39 1.73 -8.15
C LEU A 66 -6.43 0.94 -7.34
N ARG A 67 -6.03 -0.23 -6.85
CA ARG A 67 -6.89 -1.09 -6.04
C ARG A 67 -6.87 -0.62 -4.60
N LEU A 68 -8.04 -0.54 -3.99
CA LEU A 68 -8.16 -0.27 -2.56
C LEU A 68 -7.50 -1.40 -1.77
N THR A 69 -6.74 -1.04 -0.75
CA THR A 69 -6.07 -1.99 0.16
C THR A 69 -6.98 -2.25 1.36
N GLU A 70 -7.36 -3.50 1.58
CA GLU A 70 -8.17 -3.89 2.74
C GLU A 70 -7.30 -4.09 3.99
N CYS A 71 -7.71 -3.49 5.11
CA CYS A 71 -7.02 -3.70 6.38
C CYS A 71 -7.28 -5.11 6.92
N PRO A 72 -6.25 -5.90 7.26
CA PRO A 72 -6.44 -7.26 7.76
C PRO A 72 -7.09 -7.32 9.15
N ARG A 73 -7.05 -6.23 9.92
CA ARG A 73 -7.59 -6.16 11.28
C ARG A 73 -9.04 -5.71 11.32
N CYS A 74 -9.36 -4.57 10.71
CA CYS A 74 -10.70 -3.98 10.79
C CYS A 74 -11.49 -4.07 9.48
N LYS A 75 -10.92 -4.64 8.41
CA LYS A 75 -11.52 -4.77 7.06
C LYS A 75 -11.90 -3.43 6.39
N HIS A 76 -11.40 -2.31 6.91
CA HIS A 76 -11.60 -1.02 6.28
C HIS A 76 -10.83 -0.94 4.96
N LYS A 77 -11.46 -0.38 3.92
CA LYS A 77 -10.86 -0.18 2.60
C LYS A 77 -10.09 1.14 2.59
N ASN A 78 -8.77 1.06 2.54
CA ASN A 78 -7.89 2.22 2.49
C ASN A 78 -7.45 2.49 1.06
N ALA A 79 -7.06 3.74 0.79
CA ALA A 79 -6.51 4.11 -0.50
C ALA A 79 -5.20 3.34 -0.79
N PRO A 80 -4.90 3.05 -2.06
CA PRO A 80 -3.62 2.44 -2.42
C PRO A 80 -2.46 3.32 -1.96
N GLY A 81 -1.45 2.70 -1.35
CA GLY A 81 -0.27 3.40 -0.82
C GLY A 81 -0.43 4.01 0.57
N THR A 82 -1.56 3.80 1.28
CA THR A 82 -1.66 4.22 2.68
C THR A 82 -0.78 3.37 3.58
N VAL A 83 0.16 4.01 4.27
CA VAL A 83 1.07 3.36 5.24
C VAL A 83 0.31 2.81 6.45
N ARG A 84 -0.74 3.50 6.88
CA ARG A 84 -1.54 3.18 8.06
C ARG A 84 -3.03 3.17 7.74
N CYS A 85 -3.78 2.28 8.36
CA CYS A 85 -5.22 2.25 8.26
C CYS A 85 -5.83 3.50 8.91
N SER A 86 -6.66 4.23 8.15
CA SER A 86 -7.33 5.45 8.61
C SER A 86 -8.34 5.22 9.73
N PHE A 87 -8.79 3.98 9.93
CA PHE A 87 -9.80 3.63 10.92
C PHE A 87 -9.18 3.08 12.22
N CYS A 88 -8.34 2.04 12.14
CA CYS A 88 -7.82 1.35 13.33
C CYS A 88 -6.35 1.68 13.66
N GLY A 89 -5.66 2.44 12.81
CA GLY A 89 -4.27 2.82 13.02
C GLY A 89 -3.24 1.71 12.78
N LEU A 90 -3.65 0.54 12.27
CA LEU A 90 -2.71 -0.54 11.92
C LEU A 90 -1.79 -0.14 10.76
N VAL A 91 -0.49 -0.42 10.85
CA VAL A 91 0.46 -0.26 9.75
C VAL A 91 0.17 -1.33 8.69
N LEU A 92 -0.16 -0.90 7.47
CA LEU A 92 -0.51 -1.77 6.35
C LEU A 92 0.72 -2.15 5.51
N ASP A 93 1.76 -1.32 5.56
CA ASP A 93 3.04 -1.58 4.92
C ASP A 93 3.82 -2.64 5.70
N ARG A 94 4.10 -3.78 5.05
CA ARG A 94 4.79 -4.92 5.66
C ARG A 94 6.23 -4.60 6.04
N GLU A 95 6.93 -3.82 5.23
CA GLU A 95 8.33 -3.48 5.51
C GLU A 95 8.43 -2.55 6.71
N LEU A 96 7.54 -1.56 6.77
CA LEU A 96 7.49 -0.64 7.90
C LEU A 96 7.02 -1.35 9.18
N ALA A 97 6.06 -2.27 9.07
CA ALA A 97 5.62 -3.08 10.22
C ALA A 97 6.78 -3.88 10.82
N ALA A 98 7.58 -4.55 9.98
CA ALA A 98 8.75 -5.31 10.43
C ALA A 98 9.79 -4.44 11.13
N LYS A 99 10.08 -3.23 10.61
CA LYS A 99 11.02 -2.30 11.26
C LYS A 99 10.54 -1.83 12.62
N ILE A 100 9.25 -1.52 12.76
CA ILE A 100 8.67 -1.09 14.03
C ILE A 100 8.78 -2.21 15.06
N GLU A 101 8.48 -3.45 14.68
CA GLU A 101 8.61 -4.61 15.57
C GLU A 101 10.07 -4.85 16.01
N GLU A 102 11.04 -4.66 15.12
CA GLU A 102 12.46 -4.77 15.45
C GLU A 102 12.93 -3.66 16.39
N ASP A 103 12.55 -2.41 16.12
CA ASP A 103 12.85 -1.26 16.97
C ASP A 103 12.23 -1.41 18.37
N ASP A 104 10.97 -1.87 18.45
CA ASP A 104 10.28 -2.07 19.71
C ASP A 104 10.93 -3.19 20.54
N ARG A 105 11.37 -4.28 19.90
CA ARG A 105 12.19 -5.32 20.57
C ARG A 105 13.49 -4.76 21.13
N HIS A 106 14.22 -3.96 20.36
CA HIS A 106 15.46 -3.35 20.84
C HIS A 106 15.24 -2.40 22.02
N ARG A 107 14.13 -1.66 22.01
CA ARG A 107 13.73 -0.79 23.12
C ARG A 107 13.38 -1.60 24.36
N GLU A 108 12.60 -2.67 24.22
CA GLU A 108 12.26 -3.56 25.35
C GLU A 108 13.52 -4.15 25.98
N GLU A 109 14.46 -4.67 25.18
CA GLU A 109 15.73 -5.19 25.68
C GLU A 109 16.54 -4.13 26.43
N ALA A 110 16.57 -2.89 25.93
CA ALA A 110 17.28 -1.79 26.57
C ALA A 110 16.63 -1.38 27.92
N ILE A 111 15.29 -1.38 27.98
CA ILE A 111 14.54 -1.09 29.21
C ILE A 111 14.80 -2.17 30.25
N ILE A 112 14.74 -3.45 29.88
CA ILE A 112 14.99 -4.58 30.79
C ILE A 112 16.40 -4.48 31.38
N LYS A 113 17.43 -4.29 30.55
CA LYS A 113 18.81 -4.10 31.03
C LYS A 113 18.93 -2.90 31.99
N ARG A 114 18.18 -1.82 31.73
CA ARG A 114 18.20 -0.64 32.62
C ARG A 114 17.58 -0.96 33.98
N ILE A 115 16.50 -1.72 34.00
CA ILE A 115 15.84 -2.16 35.25
C ILE A 115 16.79 -3.06 36.05
N GLU A 116 17.39 -4.07 35.43
CA GLU A 116 18.36 -4.97 36.09
C GLU A 116 19.57 -4.20 36.68
N ASN A 117 20.05 -3.18 35.97
CA ASN A 117 21.12 -2.32 36.46
C ASN A 117 20.70 -1.51 37.68
N LEU A 118 19.47 -0.97 37.67
CA LEU A 118 18.93 -0.22 38.80
C LEU A 118 18.72 -1.13 40.02
N GLU A 119 18.21 -2.34 39.82
CA GLU A 119 18.04 -3.34 40.88
C GLU A 119 19.37 -3.65 41.55
N ARG A 120 20.44 -3.89 40.77
CA ARG A 120 21.78 -4.13 41.31
C ARG A 120 22.31 -2.95 42.13
N LEU A 121 22.10 -1.71 41.66
CA LEU A 121 22.52 -0.51 42.37
C LEU A 121 21.75 -0.33 43.69
N VAL A 122 20.43 -0.55 43.69
CA VAL A 122 19.60 -0.48 44.90
C VAL A 122 20.05 -1.54 45.91
N HIS A 123 20.30 -2.78 45.48
CA HIS A 123 20.82 -3.83 46.36
C HIS A 123 22.19 -3.48 46.95
N ALA A 124 23.09 -2.89 46.17
CA ALA A 124 24.40 -2.42 46.64
C ALA A 124 24.27 -1.28 47.68
N MET A 125 23.34 -0.35 47.49
CA MET A 125 23.09 0.74 48.45
C MET A 125 22.51 0.22 49.76
N LEU A 126 21.56 -0.73 49.71
CA LEU A 126 20.95 -1.33 50.90
C LEU A 126 21.95 -2.17 51.70
N SER A 127 22.84 -2.90 51.02
CA SER A 127 23.89 -3.69 51.68
C SER A 127 25.00 -2.83 52.29
N GLY A 128 25.35 -1.69 51.67
CA GLY A 128 26.31 -0.74 52.23
C GLY A 128 25.81 0.00 53.49
N HIS A 129 24.50 0.27 53.58
CA HIS A 129 23.89 0.92 54.75
C HIS A 129 23.82 0.00 55.99
N ASN A 130 23.62 -1.31 55.79
CA ASN A 130 23.64 -2.27 56.91
C ASN A 130 25.04 -2.50 57.49
N ALA A 131 26.11 -2.27 56.74
CA ALA A 131 27.49 -2.42 57.21
C ALA A 131 28.03 -1.20 57.98
N SER A 132 27.29 -0.09 58.04
CA SER A 132 27.69 1.15 58.72
C SER A 132 27.02 1.35 60.10
N HIS A 133 26.20 0.39 60.54
CA HIS A 133 25.42 0.42 61.77
C HIS A 133 25.81 -0.66 62.81
N GLU A 134 26.88 -1.41 62.57
CA GLU A 134 27.61 -2.25 63.54
C GLU A 134 28.97 -1.63 63.87
#